data_AF-A0A447N243-F1
#
_entry.id   AF-A0A447N243-F1
#
_cell.length_a   1.000
_cell.length_b   1.000
_cell.length_c   1.000
_cell.angle_alpha   90.00
_cell.angle_beta   90.00
_cell.angle_gamma   90.00
#
_symmetry.space_group_name_H-M   'P 1'
#
loop_
_entity.id
_entity.type
_entity.pdbx_description
1 polymer ?
#
loop_
_entity_poly.entity_id
_entity_poly.type
_entity_poly.pdbx_seq_one_letter_code
_entity_poly.pdbx_strand_id
1 'polypeptide(L)'
;MPVTPRWRICRSISSARSIYPARNGKKILGDRWTNWRPAAGQSWHSFNDYINFSDSAAWEKWWGKKWIRTDIGDYDSPGFDDLTLSLAFLPDIKTESTTPSGLPAFYANKPDTKAKFIEGYTPRDYLTHWLSQWVHDYGIDGFRVDTAKNVELPAWQQLKTQASAALREWKQANPDKALDNSPFWMTGEAWGHGVMKSDYYRYGFDAMINFDYQEQAAKAVDCLAEMGPVWQQMTDKMQDFNVLSYLSSHDTRLFREGGDKAAELLLLSPGAVQIFYGDESARPFGPTGSDPLQGTRSDMNWQDVSGKSAAAVAHWQRISQFRARHPAIGAGQQTTLTLKHGYGFVRQYGDDTVMVVWAGRR
;
A
#
# COMPACT_ATOMS: atom_id res chain seq x y z
N MET A 1 11.36 14.83 -4.56
CA MET A 1 10.96 14.48 -5.95
C MET A 1 10.31 13.09 -5.97
N PRO A 2 8.99 12.97 -6.18
CA PRO A 2 8.37 11.75 -6.70
C PRO A 2 7.57 12.12 -7.99
N VAL A 3 8.06 11.86 -9.20
CA VAL A 3 7.99 10.60 -9.98
C VAL A 3 6.54 10.23 -10.36
N THR A 4 6.08 10.92 -11.40
CA THR A 4 4.90 10.72 -12.27
C THR A 4 4.81 9.33 -12.92
N PRO A 5 3.64 8.92 -13.46
CA PRO A 5 3.41 7.59 -14.03
C PRO A 5 4.41 7.20 -15.12
N ARG A 6 4.69 8.12 -16.07
CA ARG A 6 5.70 7.92 -17.12
C ARG A 6 7.13 7.74 -16.59
N TRP A 7 7.43 8.29 -15.41
CA TRP A 7 8.72 8.17 -14.76
C TRP A 7 8.91 6.78 -14.12
N ARG A 8 7.83 6.10 -13.71
CA ARG A 8 7.86 4.68 -13.30
C ARG A 8 8.07 3.76 -14.50
N ILE A 9 7.43 4.04 -15.64
CA ILE A 9 7.74 3.35 -16.90
C ILE A 9 9.22 3.59 -17.23
N CYS A 10 9.77 4.80 -17.11
CA CYS A 10 11.22 5.05 -17.34
C CYS A 10 12.17 4.35 -16.37
N ARG A 11 11.83 4.15 -15.09
CA ARG A 11 12.67 3.33 -14.19
C ARG A 11 12.59 1.85 -14.54
N SER A 12 11.44 1.39 -15.01
CA SER A 12 11.27 0.02 -15.52
C SER A 12 11.99 -0.17 -16.87
N ILE A 13 11.85 0.78 -17.81
CA ILE A 13 12.51 0.85 -19.12
C ILE A 13 14.02 1.02 -19.00
N SER A 14 14.51 1.75 -17.99
CA SER A 14 15.95 1.98 -17.84
C SER A 14 16.74 0.72 -17.44
N SER A 15 16.07 -0.35 -17.02
CA SER A 15 16.67 -1.68 -16.89
C SER A 15 17.00 -2.31 -18.24
N ALA A 16 16.33 -1.90 -19.31
CA ALA A 16 16.59 -2.35 -20.66
C ALA A 16 17.64 -1.45 -21.32
N ARG A 17 18.92 -1.74 -21.01
CA ARG A 17 20.10 -1.10 -21.63
C ARG A 17 20.09 -1.16 -23.16
N SER A 18 19.26 -2.01 -23.77
CA SER A 18 19.08 -2.20 -25.21
C SER A 18 18.18 -1.18 -25.89
N ILE A 19 17.42 -0.34 -25.17
CA ILE A 19 16.35 0.51 -25.73
C ILE A 19 16.84 1.86 -26.27
N TYR A 20 18.16 2.10 -26.28
CA TYR A 20 18.73 3.35 -26.80
C TYR A 20 19.45 3.17 -28.14
N PRO A 21 18.73 3.27 -29.28
CA PRO A 21 19.35 3.41 -30.58
C PRO A 21 19.10 4.83 -31.11
N ALA A 22 19.90 5.80 -30.70
CA ALA A 22 19.96 7.06 -31.44
C ALA A 22 21.39 7.27 -31.93
N ARG A 23 21.57 7.42 -33.25
CA ARG A 23 22.77 8.09 -33.77
C ARG A 23 22.87 9.42 -33.03
N ASN A 24 24.01 9.67 -32.37
CA ASN A 24 24.27 10.79 -31.44
C ASN A 24 23.75 10.65 -29.99
N GLY A 25 23.27 9.49 -29.55
CA GLY A 25 22.79 9.27 -28.17
C GLY A 25 23.84 9.61 -27.10
N LYS A 26 25.12 9.30 -27.37
CA LYS A 26 26.25 9.69 -26.49
C LYS A 26 26.45 11.20 -26.39
N LYS A 27 26.15 11.95 -27.46
CA LYS A 27 26.27 13.42 -27.50
C LYS A 27 25.15 14.12 -26.71
N ILE A 28 23.98 13.49 -26.63
CA ILE A 28 22.79 14.05 -25.98
C ILE A 28 22.65 13.58 -24.52
N LEU A 29 22.91 12.29 -24.26
CA LEU A 29 22.72 11.65 -22.95
C LEU A 29 24.03 11.53 -22.15
N GLY A 30 25.18 11.85 -22.76
CA GLY A 30 26.51 11.67 -22.18
C GLY A 30 26.98 10.22 -22.12
N ASP A 31 28.12 9.98 -21.47
CA ASP A 31 28.68 8.63 -21.25
C ASP A 31 27.79 7.75 -20.38
N ARG A 32 27.02 8.36 -19.47
CA ARG A 32 26.02 7.70 -18.63
C ARG A 32 24.71 8.44 -18.78
N TRP A 33 23.71 7.80 -19.37
CA TRP A 33 22.37 8.39 -19.57
C TRP A 33 21.72 8.87 -18.25
N THR A 34 22.09 8.29 -17.10
CA THR A 34 21.65 8.72 -15.75
C THR A 34 22.09 10.13 -15.37
N ASN A 35 23.09 10.66 -16.07
CA ASN A 35 23.61 12.00 -15.84
C ASN A 35 22.81 13.07 -16.59
N TRP A 36 21.92 12.68 -17.49
CA TRP A 36 21.06 13.63 -18.20
C TRP A 36 20.25 14.48 -17.21
N ARG A 37 20.12 15.77 -17.53
CA ARG A 37 19.35 16.76 -16.77
C ARG A 37 18.51 17.56 -17.77
N PRO A 38 17.29 17.98 -17.40
CA PRO A 38 16.48 18.82 -18.26
C PRO A 38 17.16 20.17 -18.50
N ALA A 39 17.17 20.63 -19.75
CA ALA A 39 17.55 21.99 -20.12
C ALA A 39 16.41 22.99 -19.86
N ALA A 40 16.66 24.28 -20.12
CA ALA A 40 15.62 25.30 -20.06
C ALA A 40 14.43 24.94 -20.95
N GLY A 41 13.21 24.97 -20.39
CA GLY A 41 11.98 24.57 -21.09
C GLY A 41 11.72 23.05 -21.13
N GLN A 42 12.66 22.22 -20.65
CA GLN A 42 12.44 20.79 -20.48
C GLN A 42 12.07 20.45 -19.04
N SER A 43 11.45 19.28 -18.88
CA SER A 43 11.28 18.65 -17.57
C SER A 43 11.97 17.30 -17.57
N TRP A 44 12.02 16.64 -16.42
CA TRP A 44 12.53 15.28 -16.36
C TRP A 44 11.74 14.28 -17.22
N HIS A 45 10.56 14.63 -17.72
CA HIS A 45 9.82 13.84 -18.70
C HIS A 45 10.37 13.92 -20.11
N SER A 46 11.08 14.98 -20.46
CA SER A 46 11.68 15.15 -21.78
C SER A 46 12.75 14.09 -22.07
N PHE A 47 13.19 13.33 -21.06
CA PHE A 47 14.02 12.14 -21.26
C PHE A 47 13.34 11.10 -22.18
N ASN A 48 12.00 11.04 -22.16
CA ASN A 48 11.24 10.06 -22.93
C ASN A 48 11.35 10.28 -24.44
N ASP A 49 11.67 11.50 -24.87
CA ASP A 49 11.83 11.85 -26.28
C ASP A 49 13.06 11.16 -26.91
N TYR A 50 13.94 10.59 -26.08
CA TYR A 50 15.14 9.87 -26.50
C TYR A 50 14.97 8.34 -26.53
N ILE A 51 13.76 7.84 -26.25
CA ILE A 51 13.43 6.41 -26.24
C ILE A 51 12.86 6.02 -27.61
N ASN A 52 13.45 5.00 -28.25
CA ASN A 52 12.89 4.45 -29.48
C ASN A 52 11.80 3.42 -29.18
N PHE A 53 10.55 3.87 -29.11
CA PHE A 53 9.39 3.01 -28.85
C PHE A 53 9.04 2.04 -30.00
N SER A 54 9.64 2.20 -31.20
CA SER A 54 9.39 1.33 -32.35
C SER A 54 10.40 0.19 -32.55
N ASP A 55 11.47 0.11 -31.73
CA ASP A 55 12.47 -0.96 -31.83
C ASP A 55 12.01 -2.26 -31.16
N SER A 56 11.17 -3.03 -31.85
CA SER A 56 10.59 -4.28 -31.33
C SER A 56 11.64 -5.28 -30.85
N ALA A 57 12.79 -5.38 -31.51
CA ALA A 57 13.88 -6.27 -31.12
C ALA A 57 14.56 -5.84 -29.80
N ALA A 58 14.65 -4.54 -29.53
CA ALA A 58 15.12 -4.03 -28.25
C ALA A 58 14.11 -4.26 -27.12
N TRP A 59 12.81 -4.08 -27.42
CA TRP A 59 11.71 -4.26 -26.48
C TRP A 59 11.53 -5.71 -26.03
N GLU A 60 11.81 -6.71 -26.89
CA GLU A 60 11.79 -8.13 -26.53
C GLU A 60 12.81 -8.47 -25.41
N LYS A 61 13.91 -7.72 -25.30
CA LYS A 61 14.97 -7.94 -24.30
C LYS A 61 14.69 -7.29 -22.94
N TRP A 62 13.53 -6.67 -22.78
CA TRP A 62 13.07 -6.15 -21.50
C TRP A 62 12.41 -7.28 -20.70
N TRP A 63 11.09 -7.24 -20.50
CA TRP A 63 10.35 -8.32 -19.87
C TRP A 63 10.10 -9.50 -20.82
N GLY A 64 9.97 -9.24 -22.13
CA GLY A 64 9.64 -10.23 -23.15
C GLY A 64 8.13 -10.53 -23.19
N LYS A 65 7.61 -10.94 -24.36
CA LYS A 65 6.15 -11.03 -24.60
C LYS A 65 5.41 -11.98 -23.66
N LYS A 66 6.10 -12.96 -23.08
CA LYS A 66 5.50 -13.90 -22.12
C LYS A 66 5.22 -13.27 -20.75
N TRP A 67 5.82 -12.13 -20.45
CA TRP A 67 5.74 -11.50 -19.12
C TRP A 67 4.73 -10.38 -19.03
N ILE A 68 4.67 -9.49 -20.02
CA ILE A 68 3.86 -8.27 -19.94
C ILE A 68 3.02 -8.04 -21.19
N ARG A 69 2.02 -7.18 -21.07
CA ARG A 69 1.28 -6.56 -22.18
C ARG A 69 1.34 -5.03 -22.04
N THR A 70 1.43 -4.32 -23.16
CA THR A 70 1.59 -2.86 -23.23
C THR A 70 1.36 -2.38 -24.66
N ASP A 71 1.09 -1.09 -24.85
CA ASP A 71 0.96 -0.39 -26.13
C ASP A 71 2.32 -0.06 -26.79
N ILE A 72 3.42 -0.57 -26.25
CA ILE A 72 4.78 -0.33 -26.73
C ILE A 72 5.28 -1.50 -27.59
N GLY A 73 5.99 -1.20 -28.67
CA GLY A 73 6.66 -2.21 -29.49
C GLY A 73 5.69 -3.20 -30.11
N ASP A 74 5.98 -4.49 -29.97
CA ASP A 74 5.20 -5.60 -30.53
C ASP A 74 4.63 -6.52 -29.42
N TYR A 75 4.42 -5.96 -28.22
CA TYR A 75 3.78 -6.65 -27.11
C TYR A 75 2.28 -6.85 -27.38
N ASP A 76 1.68 -7.83 -26.71
CA ASP A 76 0.22 -7.95 -26.69
C ASP A 76 -0.39 -6.65 -26.16
N SER A 77 -1.49 -6.23 -26.76
CA SER A 77 -2.20 -5.02 -26.33
C SER A 77 -2.91 -5.23 -24.99
N PRO A 78 -2.98 -4.21 -24.12
CA PRO A 78 -3.79 -4.27 -22.91
C PRO A 78 -5.27 -4.46 -23.22
N GLY A 79 -5.99 -5.12 -22.32
CA GLY A 79 -7.45 -5.19 -22.35
C GLY A 79 -8.09 -3.95 -21.71
N PHE A 80 -9.37 -4.09 -21.36
CA PHE A 80 -10.18 -3.00 -20.81
C PHE A 80 -10.79 -3.31 -19.44
N ASP A 81 -10.71 -4.57 -19.00
CA ASP A 81 -11.16 -4.99 -17.67
C ASP A 81 -10.07 -4.79 -16.62
N ASP A 82 -10.48 -4.84 -15.35
CA ASP A 82 -9.58 -4.64 -14.20
C ASP A 82 -8.34 -5.57 -14.24
N LEU A 83 -8.43 -6.77 -14.82
CA LEU A 83 -7.36 -7.76 -14.79
C LEU A 83 -6.32 -7.61 -15.91
N THR A 84 -6.69 -6.96 -17.02
CA THR A 84 -5.85 -6.94 -18.22
C THR A 84 -5.52 -5.54 -18.74
N LEU A 85 -6.07 -4.49 -18.13
CA LEU A 85 -5.80 -3.11 -18.55
C LEU A 85 -4.39 -2.63 -18.14
N SER A 86 -3.88 -1.64 -18.87
CA SER A 86 -2.72 -0.87 -18.42
C SER A 86 -3.12 0.21 -17.42
N LEU A 87 -3.00 -0.08 -16.13
CA LEU A 87 -3.35 0.87 -15.08
C LEU A 87 -2.38 2.05 -15.07
N ALA A 88 -2.91 3.27 -15.21
CA ALA A 88 -2.13 4.51 -15.26
C ALA A 88 -0.99 4.48 -16.30
N PHE A 89 -1.24 3.85 -17.46
CA PHE A 89 -0.28 3.66 -18.55
C PHE A 89 0.92 2.77 -18.20
N LEU A 90 0.87 2.03 -17.09
CA LEU A 90 1.90 1.05 -16.75
C LEU A 90 1.67 -0.25 -17.54
N PRO A 91 2.73 -0.94 -17.98
CA PRO A 91 2.62 -2.28 -18.51
C PRO A 91 1.96 -3.20 -17.49
N ASP A 92 1.05 -4.04 -17.95
CA ASP A 92 0.43 -5.07 -17.13
C ASP A 92 1.28 -6.36 -17.17
N ILE A 93 1.48 -7.00 -16.02
CA ILE A 93 2.18 -8.28 -15.92
C ILE A 93 1.13 -9.38 -16.07
N LYS A 94 1.37 -10.32 -16.99
CA LYS A 94 0.45 -11.43 -17.31
C LYS A 94 0.40 -12.49 -16.22
N THR A 95 -0.05 -12.11 -15.03
CA THR A 95 -0.13 -13.02 -13.89
C THR A 95 -1.20 -14.09 -14.07
N GLU A 96 -2.15 -13.91 -14.98
CA GLU A 96 -3.12 -14.92 -15.41
C GLU A 96 -2.53 -15.98 -16.33
N SER A 97 -1.36 -15.72 -16.93
CA SER A 97 -0.73 -16.67 -17.85
C SER A 97 -0.29 -17.96 -17.15
N THR A 98 -0.70 -19.09 -17.72
CA THR A 98 -0.28 -20.43 -17.30
C THR A 98 0.95 -20.94 -18.07
N THR A 99 1.50 -20.14 -18.99
CA THR A 99 2.65 -20.53 -19.81
C THR A 99 3.95 -20.16 -19.10
N PRO A 100 4.94 -21.08 -19.02
CA PRO A 100 6.25 -20.74 -18.49
C PRO A 100 6.90 -19.58 -19.26
N SER A 101 7.23 -18.52 -18.52
CA SER A 101 7.72 -17.27 -19.09
C SER A 101 9.25 -17.23 -19.24
N GLY A 102 9.95 -18.01 -18.41
CA GLY A 102 11.39 -17.94 -18.25
C GLY A 102 11.83 -16.67 -17.50
N LEU A 103 13.12 -16.52 -17.24
CA LEU A 103 13.64 -15.33 -16.57
C LEU A 103 13.72 -14.15 -17.56
N PRO A 104 13.23 -12.94 -17.20
CA PRO A 104 13.38 -11.76 -18.05
C PRO A 104 14.85 -11.51 -18.41
N ALA A 105 15.10 -11.11 -19.65
CA ALA A 105 16.46 -10.98 -20.16
C ALA A 105 17.30 -9.96 -19.37
N PHE A 106 16.70 -8.88 -18.87
CA PHE A 106 17.43 -7.92 -18.04
C PHE A 106 17.86 -8.51 -16.69
N TYR A 107 17.06 -9.41 -16.07
CA TYR A 107 17.46 -10.09 -14.84
C TYR A 107 18.56 -11.11 -15.10
N ALA A 108 18.46 -11.87 -16.20
CA ALA A 108 19.51 -12.82 -16.59
C ALA A 108 20.88 -12.15 -16.79
N ASN A 109 20.90 -10.88 -17.20
CA ASN A 109 22.11 -10.09 -17.44
C ASN A 109 22.49 -9.17 -16.27
N LYS A 110 21.84 -9.31 -15.10
CA LYS A 110 22.08 -8.47 -13.94
C LYS A 110 22.70 -9.29 -12.78
N PRO A 111 24.06 -9.38 -12.71
CA PRO A 111 24.75 -10.30 -11.82
C PRO A 111 24.65 -9.93 -10.33
N ASP A 112 24.27 -8.70 -10.01
CA ASP A 112 24.02 -8.22 -8.64
C ASP A 112 22.62 -8.60 -8.12
N THR A 113 21.83 -9.34 -8.89
CA THR A 113 20.56 -9.91 -8.42
C THR A 113 20.71 -11.39 -8.08
N LYS A 114 19.89 -11.88 -7.15
CA LYS A 114 19.75 -13.31 -6.87
C LYS A 114 18.77 -14.01 -7.83
N ALA A 115 18.28 -13.33 -8.86
CA ALA A 115 17.26 -13.86 -9.76
C ALA A 115 17.85 -14.98 -10.61
N LYS A 116 17.19 -16.15 -10.61
CA LYS A 116 17.61 -17.33 -11.36
C LYS A 116 16.45 -17.84 -12.21
N PHE A 117 16.77 -18.46 -13.34
CA PHE A 117 15.80 -19.22 -14.11
C PHE A 117 15.32 -20.40 -13.27
N ILE A 118 14.00 -20.58 -13.21
CA ILE A 118 13.33 -21.71 -12.59
C ILE A 118 12.43 -22.34 -13.65
N GLU A 119 12.65 -23.62 -13.90
CA GLU A 119 11.92 -24.37 -14.91
C GLU A 119 10.42 -24.40 -14.59
N GLY A 120 9.58 -24.22 -15.61
CA GLY A 120 8.12 -24.26 -15.47
C GLY A 120 7.47 -23.01 -14.88
N TYR A 121 8.24 -22.07 -14.32
CA TYR A 121 7.65 -20.88 -13.68
C TYR A 121 6.97 -19.95 -14.70
N THR A 122 5.73 -19.59 -14.38
CA THR A 122 4.94 -18.52 -15.01
C THR A 122 5.31 -17.15 -14.41
N PRO A 123 4.83 -16.03 -14.97
CA PRO A 123 5.05 -14.70 -14.37
C PRO A 123 4.60 -14.62 -12.90
N ARG A 124 3.44 -15.22 -12.58
CA ARG A 124 2.91 -15.31 -11.22
C ARG A 124 3.83 -16.09 -10.28
N ASP A 125 4.36 -17.22 -10.74
CA ASP A 125 5.24 -18.07 -9.92
C ASP A 125 6.51 -17.32 -9.55
N TYR A 126 7.14 -16.64 -10.51
CA TYR A 126 8.30 -15.81 -10.23
C TYR A 126 7.98 -14.67 -9.27
N LEU A 127 6.89 -13.92 -9.47
CA LEU A 127 6.54 -12.80 -8.59
C LEU A 127 6.28 -13.26 -7.16
N THR A 128 5.45 -14.29 -6.99
CA THR A 128 5.12 -14.83 -5.65
C THR A 128 6.33 -15.44 -4.96
N HIS A 129 7.20 -16.12 -5.71
CA HIS A 129 8.47 -16.64 -5.20
C HIS A 129 9.42 -15.51 -4.76
N TRP A 130 9.64 -14.49 -5.60
CA TRP A 130 10.52 -13.38 -5.27
C TRP A 130 10.02 -12.57 -4.07
N LEU A 131 8.72 -12.29 -4.00
CA LEU A 131 8.12 -11.61 -2.85
C LEU A 131 8.27 -12.45 -1.57
N SER A 132 8.00 -13.74 -1.64
CA SER A 132 8.15 -14.64 -0.48
C SER A 132 9.62 -14.82 -0.07
N GLN A 133 10.57 -14.68 -1.00
CA GLN A 133 12.00 -14.66 -0.66
C GLN A 133 12.37 -13.48 0.24
N TRP A 134 11.74 -12.30 0.07
CA TRP A 134 11.95 -11.19 1.01
C TRP A 134 11.48 -11.54 2.42
N VAL A 135 10.37 -12.28 2.54
CA VAL A 135 9.87 -12.76 3.82
C VAL A 135 10.87 -13.76 4.43
N HIS A 136 11.34 -14.72 3.65
CA HIS A 136 12.33 -15.71 4.09
C HIS A 136 13.66 -15.07 4.48
N ASP A 137 14.15 -14.08 3.73
CA ASP A 137 15.48 -13.48 3.96
C ASP A 137 15.46 -12.46 5.12
N TYR A 138 14.35 -11.75 5.32
CA TYR A 138 14.30 -10.58 6.20
C TYR A 138 13.24 -10.64 7.30
N GLY A 139 12.35 -11.64 7.31
CA GLY A 139 11.30 -11.75 8.31
C GLY A 139 10.21 -10.72 8.20
N ILE A 140 9.87 -10.28 6.98
CA ILE A 140 8.76 -9.34 6.76
C ILE A 140 7.45 -10.00 7.21
N ASP A 141 6.77 -9.39 8.19
CA ASP A 141 5.58 -10.00 8.80
C ASP A 141 4.29 -9.84 7.97
N GLY A 142 4.32 -9.05 6.89
CA GLY A 142 3.13 -8.85 6.07
C GLY A 142 3.29 -8.04 4.79
N PHE A 143 2.25 -8.07 3.95
CA PHE A 143 2.15 -7.25 2.73
C PHE A 143 0.90 -6.38 2.71
N ARG A 144 1.10 -5.11 2.36
CA ARG A 144 0.05 -4.25 1.80
C ARG A 144 0.10 -4.39 0.29
N VAL A 145 -0.96 -4.98 -0.28
CA VAL A 145 -1.07 -5.24 -1.72
C VAL A 145 -1.68 -4.03 -2.40
N ASP A 146 -0.88 -3.40 -3.26
CA ASP A 146 -1.28 -2.31 -4.15
C ASP A 146 -2.26 -2.83 -5.20
N THR A 147 -3.30 -2.07 -5.52
CA THR A 147 -4.20 -2.35 -6.66
C THR A 147 -4.73 -3.79 -6.70
N ALA A 148 -5.18 -4.32 -5.56
CA ALA A 148 -5.55 -5.73 -5.38
C ALA A 148 -6.62 -6.24 -6.38
N LYS A 149 -7.45 -5.33 -6.88
CA LYS A 149 -8.48 -5.63 -7.89
C LYS A 149 -7.95 -5.93 -9.29
N ASN A 150 -6.70 -5.58 -9.56
CA ASN A 150 -6.08 -5.71 -10.88
C ASN A 150 -5.31 -7.02 -11.07
N VAL A 151 -5.49 -7.97 -10.16
CA VAL A 151 -4.86 -9.30 -10.20
C VAL A 151 -5.87 -10.31 -9.67
N GLU A 152 -5.82 -11.50 -10.25
CA GLU A 152 -6.76 -12.58 -10.02
C GLU A 152 -6.60 -13.14 -8.61
N LEU A 153 -7.74 -13.42 -7.96
CA LEU A 153 -7.81 -13.95 -6.61
C LEU A 153 -6.87 -15.17 -6.35
N PRO A 154 -6.71 -16.15 -7.25
CA PRO A 154 -5.79 -17.26 -7.02
C PRO A 154 -4.32 -16.84 -6.88
N ALA A 155 -3.89 -15.73 -7.49
CA ALA A 155 -2.53 -15.22 -7.30
C ALA A 155 -2.30 -14.72 -5.87
N TRP A 156 -3.33 -14.10 -5.26
CA TRP A 156 -3.28 -13.69 -3.87
C TRP A 156 -3.23 -14.86 -2.90
N GLN A 157 -3.99 -15.92 -3.17
CA GLN A 157 -3.91 -17.16 -2.38
C GLN A 157 -2.52 -17.80 -2.49
N GLN A 158 -1.94 -17.84 -3.68
CA GLN A 158 -0.59 -18.34 -3.90
C GLN A 158 0.45 -17.52 -3.13
N LEU A 159 0.39 -16.19 -3.21
CA LEU A 159 1.27 -15.28 -2.46
C LEU A 159 1.16 -15.50 -0.95
N LYS A 160 -0.05 -15.50 -0.40
CA LYS A 160 -0.31 -15.74 1.03
C LYS A 160 0.27 -17.07 1.48
N THR A 161 0.08 -18.13 0.70
CA THR A 161 0.56 -19.48 1.04
C THR A 161 2.08 -19.52 1.12
N GLN A 162 2.77 -18.99 0.12
CA GLN A 162 4.24 -18.99 0.07
C GLN A 162 4.84 -18.07 1.13
N ALA A 163 4.31 -16.85 1.28
CA ALA A 163 4.79 -15.89 2.27
C ALA A 163 4.56 -16.39 3.72
N SER A 164 3.43 -17.05 3.98
CA SER A 164 3.17 -17.66 5.30
C SER A 164 4.14 -18.79 5.62
N ALA A 165 4.51 -19.61 4.63
CA ALA A 165 5.53 -20.65 4.82
C ALA A 165 6.90 -20.01 5.10
N ALA A 166 7.29 -19.04 4.29
CA ALA A 166 8.55 -18.31 4.44
C ALA A 166 8.68 -17.62 5.81
N LEU A 167 7.62 -17.00 6.33
CA LEU A 167 7.67 -16.36 7.65
C LEU A 167 7.83 -17.39 8.77
N ARG A 168 7.15 -18.54 8.68
CA ARG A 168 7.32 -19.63 9.67
C ARG A 168 8.76 -20.14 9.68
N GLU A 169 9.35 -20.36 8.51
CA GLU A 169 10.76 -20.78 8.38
C GLU A 169 11.71 -19.73 8.95
N TRP A 170 11.50 -18.44 8.62
CA TRP A 170 12.31 -17.36 9.16
C TRP A 170 12.21 -17.26 10.69
N LYS A 171 11.01 -17.34 11.26
CA LYS A 171 10.80 -17.30 12.73
C LYS A 171 11.46 -18.51 13.42
N GLN A 172 11.39 -19.70 12.82
CA GLN A 172 12.07 -20.90 13.33
C GLN A 172 13.60 -20.75 13.31
N ALA A 173 14.16 -20.15 12.25
CA ALA A 173 15.59 -19.91 12.13
C ALA A 173 16.09 -18.71 12.96
N ASN A 174 15.19 -17.82 13.39
CA ASN A 174 15.52 -16.58 14.11
C ASN A 174 14.63 -16.39 15.36
N PRO A 175 14.61 -17.33 16.33
CA PRO A 175 13.72 -17.25 17.49
C PRO A 175 13.95 -15.98 18.33
N ASP A 176 15.20 -15.51 18.45
CA ASP A 176 15.55 -14.32 19.23
C ASP A 176 15.17 -13.00 18.53
N LYS A 177 14.84 -13.03 17.23
CA LYS A 177 14.43 -11.85 16.46
C LYS A 177 12.93 -11.83 16.17
N ALA A 178 12.25 -12.96 16.31
CA ALA A 178 10.82 -13.03 16.13
C ALA A 178 10.12 -12.18 17.20
N LEU A 179 9.32 -11.20 16.78
CA LEU A 179 8.58 -10.33 17.69
C LEU A 179 7.47 -11.11 18.42
N ASP A 180 6.84 -12.05 17.71
CA ASP A 180 5.73 -12.86 18.18
C ASP A 180 5.54 -14.12 17.31
N ASN A 181 4.49 -14.89 17.60
CA ASN A 181 4.06 -16.04 16.80
C ASN A 181 2.90 -15.72 15.84
N SER A 182 2.63 -14.44 15.56
CA SER A 182 1.54 -14.03 14.67
C SER A 182 1.78 -14.57 13.25
N PRO A 183 0.72 -15.00 12.54
CA PRO A 183 0.82 -15.43 11.15
C PRO A 183 1.18 -14.25 10.23
N PHE A 184 1.67 -14.57 9.03
CA PHE A 184 1.93 -13.56 8.00
C PHE A 184 0.64 -12.80 7.70
N TRP A 185 0.66 -11.47 7.70
CA TRP A 185 -0.52 -10.63 7.56
C TRP A 185 -0.59 -9.97 6.18
N MET A 186 -1.74 -9.98 5.53
CA MET A 186 -1.94 -9.42 4.20
C MET A 186 -3.16 -8.52 4.17
N THR A 187 -2.96 -7.28 3.70
CA THR A 187 -4.04 -6.30 3.50
C THR A 187 -4.10 -5.82 2.06
N GLY A 188 -5.31 -5.68 1.52
CA GLY A 188 -5.53 -5.37 0.12
C GLY A 188 -6.09 -3.97 -0.12
N GLU A 189 -5.56 -3.30 -1.14
CA GLU A 189 -6.11 -2.07 -1.68
C GLU A 189 -7.08 -2.37 -2.83
N ALA A 190 -8.39 -2.39 -2.54
CA ALA A 190 -9.44 -2.46 -3.55
C ALA A 190 -10.37 -1.25 -3.40
N TRP A 191 -10.17 -0.22 -4.22
CA TRP A 191 -10.97 1.00 -4.20
C TRP A 191 -12.46 0.70 -4.32
N GLY A 192 -13.26 1.27 -3.41
CA GLY A 192 -14.72 1.06 -3.36
C GLY A 192 -15.17 -0.22 -2.66
N HIS A 193 -14.27 -1.00 -2.04
CA HIS A 193 -14.64 -2.22 -1.31
C HIS A 193 -15.49 -1.95 -0.06
N GLY A 194 -15.18 -0.90 0.70
CA GLY A 194 -15.88 -0.54 1.94
C GLY A 194 -15.80 -1.62 3.04
N VAL A 195 -16.69 -1.51 4.04
CA VAL A 195 -16.80 -2.47 5.16
C VAL A 195 -17.81 -3.57 4.82
N MET A 196 -17.33 -4.62 4.17
CA MET A 196 -18.09 -5.82 3.85
C MET A 196 -17.19 -7.03 3.69
N LYS A 197 -17.79 -8.23 3.80
CA LYS A 197 -17.12 -9.47 3.45
C LYS A 197 -17.16 -9.69 1.94
N SER A 198 -16.05 -10.16 1.38
CA SER A 198 -15.88 -10.45 -0.05
C SER A 198 -14.99 -11.67 -0.26
N ASP A 199 -14.79 -12.07 -1.52
CA ASP A 199 -13.90 -13.18 -1.84
C ASP A 199 -12.43 -12.89 -1.48
N TYR A 200 -11.98 -11.63 -1.36
CA TYR A 200 -10.60 -11.33 -0.97
C TYR A 200 -10.17 -12.05 0.32
N TYR A 201 -11.06 -12.14 1.32
CA TYR A 201 -10.77 -12.84 2.58
C TYR A 201 -10.62 -14.35 2.43
N ARG A 202 -11.26 -14.94 1.41
CA ARG A 202 -11.13 -16.38 1.09
C ARG A 202 -9.86 -16.69 0.29
N TYR A 203 -9.23 -15.66 -0.27
CA TYR A 203 -8.01 -15.76 -1.09
C TYR A 203 -6.81 -15.10 -0.42
N GLY A 204 -6.78 -15.14 0.92
CA GLY A 204 -5.58 -14.91 1.72
C GLY A 204 -5.47 -13.55 2.39
N PHE A 205 -6.36 -12.59 2.11
CA PHE A 205 -6.34 -11.30 2.79
C PHE A 205 -6.92 -11.42 4.20
N ASP A 206 -6.21 -10.89 5.19
CA ASP A 206 -6.68 -10.80 6.57
C ASP A 206 -7.46 -9.49 6.80
N ALA A 207 -7.21 -8.47 5.98
CA ALA A 207 -7.93 -7.20 6.00
C ALA A 207 -8.06 -6.59 4.59
N MET A 208 -9.07 -5.73 4.41
CA MET A 208 -9.16 -4.84 3.25
C MET A 208 -9.16 -3.38 3.72
N ILE A 209 -8.57 -2.49 2.93
CA ILE A 209 -8.54 -1.05 3.26
C ILE A 209 -9.95 -0.47 3.28
N ASN A 210 -10.30 0.21 4.38
CA ASN A 210 -11.57 0.90 4.55
C ASN A 210 -11.46 2.35 4.06
N PHE A 211 -11.73 2.55 2.77
CA PHE A 211 -11.70 3.88 2.14
C PHE A 211 -12.79 4.83 2.62
N ASP A 212 -13.91 4.30 3.14
CA ASP A 212 -15.05 5.11 3.59
C ASP A 212 -14.74 5.85 4.90
N TYR A 213 -13.77 5.35 5.67
CA TYR A 213 -13.53 5.81 7.04
C TYR A 213 -13.13 7.28 7.12
N GLN A 214 -12.30 7.76 6.19
CA GLN A 214 -11.83 9.16 6.19
C GLN A 214 -13.02 10.13 6.12
N GLU A 215 -14.01 9.87 5.27
CA GLU A 215 -15.20 10.71 5.12
C GLU A 215 -16.19 10.56 6.30
N GLN A 216 -16.32 9.35 6.84
CA GLN A 216 -17.15 9.11 8.03
C GLN A 216 -16.58 9.86 9.24
N ALA A 217 -15.26 9.79 9.45
CA ALA A 217 -14.58 10.51 10.52
C ALA A 217 -14.66 12.03 10.33
N ALA A 218 -14.54 12.53 9.09
CA ALA A 218 -14.63 13.97 8.78
C ALA A 218 -15.96 14.57 9.27
N LYS A 219 -17.07 13.85 9.04
CA LYS A 219 -18.41 14.27 9.48
C LYS A 219 -18.51 14.36 11.01
N ALA A 220 -17.87 13.44 11.71
CA ALA A 220 -17.92 13.35 13.17
C ALA A 220 -16.87 14.20 13.91
N VAL A 221 -16.04 14.98 13.21
CA VAL A 221 -15.05 15.88 13.84
C VAL A 221 -15.70 16.82 14.84
N ASP A 222 -16.88 17.33 14.49
CA ASP A 222 -17.58 18.27 15.35
C ASP A 222 -18.18 17.56 16.57
N CYS A 223 -18.73 16.37 16.39
CA CYS A 223 -19.39 15.61 17.44
C CYS A 223 -19.01 14.13 17.37
N LEU A 224 -18.18 13.67 18.31
CA LEU A 224 -17.73 12.26 18.35
C LEU A 224 -18.90 11.26 18.44
N ALA A 225 -20.04 11.68 18.99
CA ALA A 225 -21.25 10.87 19.05
C ALA A 225 -21.74 10.40 17.66
N GLU A 226 -21.42 11.16 16.60
CA GLU A 226 -21.77 10.81 15.22
C GLU A 226 -20.99 9.60 14.70
N MET A 227 -19.84 9.28 15.30
CA MET A 227 -19.15 8.01 15.01
C MET A 227 -19.84 6.81 15.61
N GLY A 228 -20.71 6.98 16.60
CA GLY A 228 -21.31 5.87 17.32
C GLY A 228 -22.04 4.86 16.44
N PRO A 229 -22.97 5.29 15.57
CA PRO A 229 -23.63 4.41 14.61
C PRO A 229 -22.67 3.77 13.60
N VAL A 230 -21.64 4.49 13.15
CA VAL A 230 -20.62 3.97 12.23
C VAL A 230 -19.83 2.85 12.88
N TRP A 231 -19.33 3.07 14.10
CA TRP A 231 -18.60 2.05 14.86
C TRP A 231 -19.47 0.85 15.21
N GLN A 232 -20.74 1.06 15.58
CA GLN A 232 -21.68 -0.03 15.81
C GLN A 232 -21.82 -0.89 14.55
N GLN A 233 -22.07 -0.26 13.40
CA GLN A 233 -22.19 -0.95 12.14
C GLN A 233 -20.91 -1.70 11.76
N MET A 234 -19.74 -1.12 12.03
CA MET A 234 -18.45 -1.77 11.81
C MET A 234 -18.32 -3.03 12.66
N THR A 235 -18.58 -2.96 13.98
CA THR A 235 -18.51 -4.15 14.85
C THR A 235 -19.51 -5.22 14.43
N ASP A 236 -20.75 -4.83 14.12
CA ASP A 236 -21.82 -5.77 13.74
C ASP A 236 -21.48 -6.52 12.45
N LYS A 237 -20.78 -5.86 11.51
CA LYS A 237 -20.36 -6.48 10.25
C LYS A 237 -19.10 -7.33 10.41
N MET A 238 -18.10 -6.84 11.13
CA MET A 238 -16.76 -7.45 11.23
C MET A 238 -16.71 -8.59 12.25
N GLN A 239 -17.56 -9.58 12.08
CA GLN A 239 -17.63 -10.74 12.98
C GLN A 239 -16.52 -11.76 12.69
N ASP A 240 -16.19 -11.97 11.42
CA ASP A 240 -15.22 -12.98 10.97
C ASP A 240 -14.24 -12.49 9.89
N PHE A 241 -14.18 -11.17 9.69
CA PHE A 241 -13.22 -10.51 8.82
C PHE A 241 -12.80 -9.17 9.44
N ASN A 242 -11.70 -8.61 8.94
CA ASN A 242 -11.16 -7.34 9.44
C ASN A 242 -11.05 -6.31 8.32
N VAL A 243 -10.95 -5.03 8.68
CA VAL A 243 -10.63 -3.94 7.75
C VAL A 243 -9.49 -3.10 8.29
N LEU A 244 -8.81 -2.37 7.40
CA LEU A 244 -7.77 -1.41 7.77
C LEU A 244 -8.29 0.02 7.58
N SER A 245 -8.67 0.67 8.67
CA SER A 245 -9.15 2.06 8.67
C SER A 245 -7.99 3.05 8.81
N TYR A 246 -8.09 4.20 8.14
CA TYR A 246 -7.09 5.27 8.21
C TYR A 246 -7.78 6.64 8.20
N LEU A 247 -7.07 7.67 8.68
CA LEU A 247 -7.52 9.06 8.55
C LEU A 247 -6.83 9.78 7.40
N SER A 248 -5.51 9.61 7.25
CA SER A 248 -4.76 10.18 6.12
C SER A 248 -4.18 9.09 5.23
N SER A 249 -4.00 9.39 3.95
CA SER A 249 -3.26 8.52 3.02
C SER A 249 -2.50 9.34 1.98
N HIS A 250 -1.44 8.74 1.49
CA HIS A 250 -0.66 9.23 0.36
C HIS A 250 -1.44 9.36 -0.96
N ASP A 251 -2.62 8.75 -1.06
CA ASP A 251 -3.48 8.73 -2.26
C ASP A 251 -4.87 9.35 -2.01
N THR A 252 -5.07 10.02 -0.87
CA THR A 252 -6.28 10.82 -0.60
C THR A 252 -5.92 12.22 -0.16
N ARG A 253 -6.00 12.51 1.14
CA ARG A 253 -5.62 13.79 1.75
C ARG A 253 -5.02 13.57 3.13
N LEU A 254 -4.46 14.63 3.69
CA LEU A 254 -4.14 14.71 5.11
C LEU A 254 -5.40 15.12 5.88
N PHE A 255 -5.76 14.36 6.90
CA PHE A 255 -6.91 14.64 7.77
C PHE A 255 -6.50 15.69 8.81
N ARG A 256 -6.61 16.96 8.44
CA ARG A 256 -6.22 18.09 9.30
C ARG A 256 -7.43 18.77 9.93
N GLU A 257 -8.61 18.55 9.37
CA GLU A 257 -9.91 18.95 9.94
C GLU A 257 -10.13 18.37 11.35
N GLY A 258 -9.58 17.19 11.65
CA GLY A 258 -9.77 16.52 12.94
C GLY A 258 -9.05 17.16 14.14
N GLY A 259 -8.06 18.02 13.90
CA GLY A 259 -7.31 18.70 14.97
C GLY A 259 -6.83 17.76 16.08
N ASP A 260 -7.18 18.10 17.32
CA ASP A 260 -6.84 17.36 18.54
C ASP A 260 -7.65 16.06 18.74
N LYS A 261 -8.75 15.87 17.99
CA LYS A 261 -9.64 14.70 18.09
C LYS A 261 -9.30 13.56 17.13
N ALA A 262 -8.35 13.78 16.21
CA ALA A 262 -8.00 12.80 15.19
C ALA A 262 -7.52 11.47 15.81
N ALA A 263 -6.83 11.53 16.95
CA ALA A 263 -6.37 10.34 17.66
C ALA A 263 -7.54 9.47 18.14
N GLU A 264 -8.54 10.06 18.78
CA GLU A 264 -9.75 9.37 19.25
C GLU A 264 -10.55 8.80 18.09
N LEU A 265 -10.76 9.60 17.04
CA LEU A 265 -11.49 9.19 15.85
C LEU A 265 -10.87 7.94 15.22
N LEU A 266 -9.54 7.83 15.14
CA LEU A 266 -8.90 6.65 14.57
C LEU A 266 -8.73 5.51 15.57
N LEU A 267 -8.11 5.80 16.71
CA LEU A 267 -7.60 4.76 17.62
C LEU A 267 -8.68 4.15 18.51
N LEU A 268 -9.90 4.72 18.54
CA LEU A 268 -11.08 4.09 19.12
C LEU A 268 -11.95 3.39 18.07
N SER A 269 -11.50 3.26 16.83
CA SER A 269 -12.26 2.56 15.79
C SER A 269 -12.16 1.04 15.89
N PRO A 270 -13.22 0.29 15.53
CA PRO A 270 -13.16 -1.16 15.36
C PRO A 270 -12.21 -1.56 14.21
N GLY A 271 -11.69 -2.79 14.27
CA GLY A 271 -10.84 -3.38 13.23
C GLY A 271 -9.36 -3.02 13.35
N ALA A 272 -8.59 -3.18 12.28
CA ALA A 272 -7.21 -2.69 12.20
C ALA A 272 -7.19 -1.19 11.86
N VAL A 273 -6.14 -0.50 12.30
CA VAL A 273 -5.95 0.93 12.05
C VAL A 273 -4.56 1.22 11.51
N GLN A 274 -4.45 2.20 10.62
CA GLN A 274 -3.18 2.70 10.10
C GLN A 274 -3.05 4.19 10.42
N ILE A 275 -2.02 4.52 11.19
CA ILE A 275 -1.57 5.91 11.38
C ILE A 275 -0.66 6.25 10.20
N PHE A 276 -0.95 7.34 9.48
CA PHE A 276 -0.09 7.82 8.42
C PHE A 276 0.97 8.76 9.00
N TYR A 277 2.22 8.64 8.56
CA TYR A 277 3.33 9.37 9.17
C TYR A 277 3.07 10.88 9.25
N GLY A 278 3.25 11.43 10.44
CA GLY A 278 3.05 12.84 10.72
C GLY A 278 1.60 13.23 11.03
N ASP A 279 0.65 12.30 11.09
CA ASP A 279 -0.67 12.60 11.67
C ASP A 279 -0.54 12.95 13.17
N GLU A 280 0.34 12.25 13.88
CA GLU A 280 0.64 12.45 15.29
C GLU A 280 1.26 13.81 15.63
N SER A 281 1.95 14.41 14.65
CA SER A 281 2.67 15.68 14.77
C SER A 281 2.06 16.81 13.95
N ALA A 282 0.89 16.60 13.35
CA ALA A 282 0.21 17.51 12.43
C ALA A 282 1.12 18.00 11.27
N ARG A 283 1.86 17.09 10.64
CA ARG A 283 2.73 17.35 9.50
C ARG A 283 1.99 18.14 8.40
N PRO A 284 2.55 19.26 7.92
CA PRO A 284 1.88 20.10 6.94
C PRO A 284 1.86 19.46 5.55
N PHE A 285 0.85 19.82 4.76
CA PHE A 285 0.80 19.51 3.34
C PHE A 285 1.95 20.21 2.60
N GLY A 286 2.61 19.49 1.70
CA GLY A 286 3.77 19.96 0.96
C GLY A 286 3.45 20.49 -0.44
N PRO A 287 4.49 20.82 -1.22
CA PRO A 287 4.35 21.26 -2.60
C PRO A 287 3.74 20.19 -3.51
N THR A 288 2.88 20.63 -4.42
CA THR A 288 2.26 19.79 -5.46
C THR A 288 2.91 20.03 -6.83
N GLY A 289 2.60 19.14 -7.78
CA GLY A 289 3.02 19.24 -9.17
C GLY A 289 1.91 18.75 -10.09
N SER A 290 2.27 17.92 -11.07
CA SER A 290 1.30 17.23 -11.92
C SER A 290 0.48 16.18 -11.17
N ASP A 291 0.97 15.69 -10.03
CA ASP A 291 0.20 14.90 -9.07
C ASP A 291 -0.35 15.87 -7.99
N PRO A 292 -1.68 16.11 -7.95
CA PRO A 292 -2.29 17.01 -6.97
C PRO A 292 -2.18 16.48 -5.53
N LEU A 293 -1.99 15.17 -5.35
CA LEU A 293 -1.87 14.53 -4.05
C LEU A 293 -0.43 14.46 -3.54
N GLN A 294 0.54 14.87 -4.34
CA GLN A 294 1.97 14.87 -3.97
C GLN A 294 2.22 15.56 -2.62
N GLY A 295 1.48 16.63 -2.31
CA GLY A 295 1.64 17.37 -1.06
C GLY A 295 1.31 16.54 0.19
N THR A 296 0.54 15.45 0.09
CA THR A 296 0.33 14.51 1.20
C THR A 296 1.62 13.77 1.58
N ARG A 297 2.64 13.79 0.72
CA ARG A 297 3.91 13.06 0.85
C ARG A 297 5.09 14.00 1.16
N SER A 298 4.82 15.12 1.84
CA SER A 298 5.83 16.07 2.32
C SER A 298 6.81 15.48 3.33
N ASP A 299 7.98 16.10 3.49
CA ASP A 299 8.97 15.68 4.48
C ASP A 299 8.38 15.68 5.90
N MET A 300 8.84 14.72 6.72
CA MET A 300 8.44 14.64 8.12
C MET A 300 8.91 15.86 8.90
N ASN A 301 8.04 16.42 9.75
CA ASN A 301 8.32 17.59 10.57
C ASN A 301 8.99 17.22 11.90
N TRP A 302 10.16 16.57 11.83
CA TRP A 302 10.88 16.04 13.00
C TRP A 302 11.12 17.08 14.10
N GLN A 303 11.44 18.31 13.72
CA GLN A 303 11.66 19.41 14.66
C GLN A 303 10.42 19.76 15.49
N ASP A 304 9.22 19.44 15.00
CA ASP A 304 7.96 19.72 15.70
C ASP A 304 7.60 18.61 16.69
N VAL A 305 8.05 17.36 16.46
CA VAL A 305 7.74 16.17 17.27
C VAL A 305 8.12 16.38 18.74
N SER A 306 9.32 16.91 19.00
CA SER A 306 9.78 17.29 20.34
C SER A 306 9.57 18.78 20.66
N GLY A 307 8.99 19.53 19.72
CA GLY A 307 8.75 20.97 19.82
C GLY A 307 7.28 21.28 19.98
N LYS A 308 6.74 22.09 19.07
CA LYS A 308 5.35 22.58 19.14
C LYS A 308 4.28 21.48 19.10
N SER A 309 4.58 20.30 18.56
CA SER A 309 3.64 19.18 18.45
C SER A 309 3.81 18.14 19.57
N ALA A 310 4.72 18.34 20.52
CA ALA A 310 5.02 17.35 21.56
C ALA A 310 3.79 16.91 22.38
N ALA A 311 2.88 17.84 22.69
CA ALA A 311 1.64 17.54 23.40
C ALA A 311 0.69 16.66 22.57
N ALA A 312 0.58 16.92 21.26
CA ALA A 312 -0.23 16.10 20.34
C ALA A 312 0.37 14.69 20.22
N VAL A 313 1.68 14.57 20.01
CA VAL A 313 2.37 13.28 19.94
C VAL A 313 2.17 12.47 21.23
N ALA A 314 2.30 13.11 22.41
CA ALA A 314 2.05 12.45 23.69
C ALA A 314 0.60 11.97 23.84
N HIS A 315 -0.37 12.71 23.29
CA HIS A 315 -1.78 12.31 23.27
C HIS A 315 -2.02 11.08 22.37
N TRP A 316 -1.51 11.11 21.14
CA TRP A 316 -1.53 9.96 20.22
C TRP A 316 -0.89 8.72 20.84
N GLN A 317 0.24 8.87 21.52
CA GLN A 317 0.90 7.79 22.25
C GLN A 317 0.01 7.22 23.36
N ARG A 318 -0.62 8.08 24.18
CA ARG A 318 -1.50 7.65 25.27
C ARG A 318 -2.67 6.80 24.77
N ILE A 319 -3.34 7.23 23.71
CA ILE A 319 -4.48 6.49 23.15
C ILE A 319 -3.99 5.21 22.44
N SER A 320 -2.84 5.26 21.76
CA SER A 320 -2.26 4.06 21.13
C SER A 320 -1.91 2.99 22.17
N GLN A 321 -1.33 3.39 23.30
CA GLN A 321 -1.05 2.47 24.41
C GLN A 321 -2.32 1.94 25.07
N PHE A 322 -3.37 2.77 25.16
CA PHE A 322 -4.68 2.32 25.63
C PHE A 322 -5.25 1.24 24.70
N ARG A 323 -5.28 1.48 23.39
CA ARG A 323 -5.71 0.50 22.40
C ARG A 323 -4.91 -0.80 22.47
N ALA A 324 -3.58 -0.71 22.62
CA ALA A 324 -2.71 -1.88 22.73
C ALA A 324 -3.00 -2.74 23.97
N ARG A 325 -3.36 -2.12 25.10
CA ARG A 325 -3.73 -2.83 26.33
C ARG A 325 -5.16 -3.39 26.31
N HIS A 326 -6.01 -2.89 25.43
CA HIS A 326 -7.43 -3.24 25.37
C HIS A 326 -7.85 -3.73 23.98
N PRO A 327 -7.62 -5.02 23.66
CA PRO A 327 -8.06 -5.63 22.41
C PRO A 327 -9.55 -5.42 22.10
N ALA A 328 -10.41 -5.25 23.12
CA ALA A 328 -11.84 -4.95 22.94
C ALA A 328 -12.11 -3.69 22.11
N ILE A 329 -11.18 -2.74 22.07
CA ILE A 329 -11.32 -1.58 21.17
C ILE A 329 -11.33 -2.03 19.69
N GLY A 330 -10.42 -2.91 19.29
CA GLY A 330 -10.34 -3.35 17.89
C GLY A 330 -11.28 -4.50 17.55
N ALA A 331 -11.35 -5.51 18.43
CA ALA A 331 -12.02 -6.78 18.15
C ALA A 331 -13.35 -6.96 18.91
N GLY A 332 -13.71 -6.02 19.79
CA GLY A 332 -14.88 -6.17 20.65
C GLY A 332 -16.19 -5.79 20.00
N GLN A 333 -17.26 -6.44 20.45
CA GLN A 333 -18.62 -6.11 20.07
C GLN A 333 -19.06 -4.83 20.80
N GLN A 334 -19.61 -3.87 20.06
CA GLN A 334 -20.09 -2.62 20.64
C GLN A 334 -21.53 -2.74 21.15
N THR A 335 -21.80 -2.11 22.30
CA THR A 335 -23.14 -1.81 22.81
C THR A 335 -23.21 -0.33 23.14
N THR A 336 -24.04 0.42 22.41
CA THR A 336 -24.27 1.85 22.69
C THR A 336 -25.05 2.02 24.00
N LEU A 337 -24.63 2.98 24.82
CA LEU A 337 -25.26 3.28 26.11
C LEU A 337 -26.32 4.37 25.98
N THR A 338 -27.41 4.23 26.74
CA THR A 338 -28.37 5.31 26.95
C THR A 338 -27.89 6.21 28.09
N LEU A 339 -27.48 7.43 27.76
CA LEU A 339 -27.03 8.44 28.72
C LEU A 339 -27.99 9.63 28.72
N LYS A 340 -28.18 10.27 29.88
CA LYS A 340 -28.97 11.52 29.98
C LYS A 340 -28.33 12.67 29.20
N HIS A 341 -27.00 12.72 29.19
CA HIS A 341 -26.19 13.69 28.46
C HIS A 341 -24.94 13.01 27.90
N GLY A 342 -24.47 13.47 26.75
CA GLY A 342 -23.30 12.93 26.08
C GLY A 342 -23.58 11.65 25.28
N TYR A 343 -22.50 10.97 24.90
CA TYR A 343 -22.51 9.71 24.16
C TYR A 343 -21.59 8.70 24.86
N GLY A 344 -21.95 7.43 24.84
CA GLY A 344 -21.06 6.40 25.35
C GLY A 344 -21.38 5.03 24.79
N PHE A 345 -20.40 4.15 24.86
CA PHE A 345 -20.54 2.77 24.44
C PHE A 345 -19.65 1.87 25.30
N VAL A 346 -20.02 0.60 25.35
CA VAL A 346 -19.17 -0.48 25.86
C VAL A 346 -18.68 -1.30 24.67
N ARG A 347 -17.41 -1.71 24.67
CA ARG A 347 -16.92 -2.80 23.84
C ARG A 347 -16.41 -3.93 24.72
N GLN A 348 -16.76 -5.16 24.33
CA GLN A 348 -16.35 -6.37 25.03
C GLN A 348 -15.70 -7.35 24.05
N TYR A 349 -14.55 -7.90 24.43
CA TYR A 349 -13.87 -8.99 23.75
C TYR A 349 -13.30 -9.96 24.78
N GLY A 350 -13.93 -11.12 24.94
CA GLY A 350 -13.61 -12.04 26.03
C GLY A 350 -13.78 -11.35 27.39
N ASP A 351 -12.73 -11.39 28.21
CA ASP A 351 -12.68 -10.77 29.53
C ASP A 351 -12.29 -9.28 29.50
N ASP A 352 -11.83 -8.75 28.36
CA ASP A 352 -11.52 -7.33 28.20
C ASP A 352 -12.81 -6.55 27.90
N THR A 353 -13.13 -5.60 28.77
CA THR A 353 -14.31 -4.73 28.64
C THR A 353 -13.91 -3.29 28.82
N VAL A 354 -14.21 -2.47 27.82
CA VAL A 354 -13.95 -1.03 27.85
C VAL A 354 -15.25 -0.26 27.74
N MET A 355 -15.42 0.74 28.59
CA MET A 355 -16.46 1.76 28.46
C MET A 355 -15.82 3.08 28.02
N VAL A 356 -16.32 3.66 26.93
CA VAL A 356 -15.92 4.98 26.44
C VAL A 356 -17.10 5.93 26.62
N VAL A 357 -16.84 7.10 27.23
CA VAL A 357 -17.85 8.14 27.44
C VAL A 357 -17.32 9.47 26.91
N TRP A 358 -18.11 10.08 26.02
CA TRP A 358 -17.95 11.44 25.54
C TRP A 358 -18.99 12.34 26.22
N ALA A 359 -18.56 13.15 27.18
CA ALA A 359 -19.45 14.01 27.97
C ALA A 359 -20.03 15.21 27.20
N GLY A 360 -19.58 15.46 25.96
CA GLY A 360 -19.93 16.65 25.18
C GLY A 360 -18.77 17.65 25.11
N ARG A 361 -18.99 18.75 24.38
CA ARG A 361 -18.04 19.89 24.38
C ARG A 361 -18.14 20.61 25.73
N ARG A 362 -16.99 20.99 26.28
CA ARG A 362 -16.93 21.92 27.42
C ARG A 362 -17.33 23.32 27.00
#